data_AF-A0A7X7M7T5-F1
#
_entry.id   AF-A0A7X7M7T5-F1
#
_cell.length_a   1.000
_cell.length_b   1.000
_cell.length_c   1.000
_cell.angle_alpha   90.00
_cell.angle_beta   90.00
_cell.angle_gamma   90.00
#
_symmetry.space_group_name_H-M   'P 1'
#
loop_
_entity.id
_entity.type
_entity.pdbx_description
1 polymer ?
#
loop_
_entity_poly.entity_id
_entity_poly.type
_entity_poly.pdbx_seq_one_letter_code
_entity_poly.pdbx_strand_id
1 'polypeptide(L)'
;MIIKRLKLKNWRNYQKEEKRWHESVNVIYGANAQGKTNLLEAISYLGLASSFRDAADIDLIYRERDYFYLEADVFSQGEGDFTISAAMNRAKKRRWLVNGQPRQRLVDIVGMFHTVIFAPEDVYLVKGGPELRRRWLNRLISQLDPVYCRRLLTYNQVLRQRNACLRLAPEAMDEETLAVWDQQLIELGSEITLRRWQALTALAPLAEEQHARLSGGEKLSLRYQSAVAG
;
A
#
# COMPACT_ATOMS: atom_id res chain seq x y z
N MET A 1 -16.24 1.95 5.98
CA MET A 1 -15.66 3.13 6.65
C MET A 1 -16.10 4.38 5.93
N ILE A 2 -16.25 5.50 6.65
CA ILE A 2 -16.71 6.78 6.11
C ILE A 2 -15.68 7.84 6.47
N ILE A 3 -15.15 8.56 5.49
CA ILE A 3 -14.34 9.75 5.76
C ILE A 3 -15.28 10.93 6.05
N LYS A 4 -15.10 11.59 7.20
CA LYS A 4 -15.90 12.75 7.62
C LYS A 4 -15.21 14.07 7.26
N ARG A 5 -13.90 14.11 7.41
CA ARG A 5 -13.06 15.29 7.13
C ARG A 5 -11.72 14.87 6.56
N LEU A 6 -11.20 15.67 5.64
CA LEU A 6 -9.82 15.54 5.13
C LEU A 6 -9.15 16.91 5.17
N LYS A 7 -7.93 16.95 5.72
CA LYS A 7 -7.07 18.12 5.79
C LYS A 7 -5.74 17.81 5.13
N LEU A 8 -5.34 18.69 4.21
CA LEU A 8 -4.10 18.62 3.47
C LEU A 8 -3.26 19.86 3.73
N LYS A 9 -1.96 19.68 3.86
CA LYS A 9 -0.99 20.78 3.87
C LYS A 9 0.25 20.36 3.09
N ASN A 10 0.66 21.20 2.15
CA ASN A 10 1.83 21.00 1.29
C ASN A 10 1.87 19.61 0.62
N TRP A 11 0.73 19.16 0.09
CA TRP A 11 0.58 17.86 -0.56
C TRP A 11 0.42 18.01 -2.07
N ARG A 12 1.36 17.49 -2.87
CA ARG A 12 1.35 17.57 -4.34
C ARG A 12 1.14 19.01 -4.81
N ASN A 13 -0.05 19.36 -5.33
CA ASN A 13 -0.42 20.69 -5.78
C ASN A 13 -1.31 21.46 -4.77
N TYR A 14 -1.60 20.89 -3.61
CA TYR A 14 -2.37 21.50 -2.52
C TYR A 14 -1.42 22.13 -1.48
N GLN A 15 -1.42 23.46 -1.36
CA GLN A 15 -0.71 24.14 -0.26
C GLN A 15 -1.46 23.97 1.07
N LYS A 16 -2.77 24.16 1.06
CA LYS A 16 -3.67 23.96 2.20
C LYS A 16 -5.08 23.68 1.68
N GLU A 17 -5.71 22.63 2.18
CA GLU A 17 -7.09 22.29 1.86
C GLU A 17 -7.74 21.63 3.07
N GLU A 18 -9.02 21.92 3.33
CA GLU A 18 -9.78 21.25 4.37
C GLU A 18 -11.24 21.12 3.95
N LYS A 19 -11.73 19.88 3.87
CA LYS A 19 -13.08 19.57 3.40
C LYS A 19 -13.75 18.57 4.32
N ARG A 20 -15.05 18.78 4.53
CA ARG A 20 -15.94 17.79 5.11
C ARG A 20 -16.63 17.04 3.97
N TRP A 21 -16.86 15.76 4.17
CA TRP A 21 -17.39 14.86 3.16
C TRP A 21 -18.76 14.36 3.59
N HIS A 22 -19.62 14.14 2.61
CA HIS A 22 -20.89 13.48 2.83
C HIS A 22 -20.65 11.98 3.08
N GLU A 23 -21.53 11.31 3.82
CA GLU A 23 -21.39 9.88 4.15
C GLU A 23 -21.58 8.92 2.95
N SER A 24 -22.18 9.44 1.88
CA SER A 24 -22.50 8.71 0.66
C SER A 24 -21.59 9.15 -0.50
N VAL A 25 -22.14 9.27 -1.70
CA VAL A 25 -21.38 9.62 -2.90
C VAL A 25 -20.92 11.07 -2.85
N ASN A 26 -19.63 11.28 -3.06
CA ASN A 26 -19.02 12.60 -3.18
C ASN A 26 -18.44 12.77 -4.59
N VAL A 27 -18.93 13.76 -5.33
CA VAL A 27 -18.50 14.02 -6.72
C VAL A 27 -17.43 15.11 -6.73
N ILE A 28 -16.21 14.75 -7.14
CA ILE A 28 -15.10 15.69 -7.31
C ILE A 28 -14.93 15.96 -8.79
N TYR A 29 -15.19 17.19 -9.23
CA TYR A 29 -15.12 17.58 -10.64
C TYR A 29 -14.25 18.82 -10.84
N GLY A 30 -13.93 19.12 -12.10
CA GLY A 30 -13.07 20.25 -12.49
C GLY A 30 -12.18 19.87 -13.67
N ALA A 31 -11.44 20.84 -14.20
CA ALA A 31 -10.52 20.62 -15.32
C ALA A 31 -9.44 19.57 -15.01
N ASN A 32 -8.81 19.03 -16.05
CA ASN A 32 -7.67 18.12 -15.91
C ASN A 32 -6.50 18.82 -15.20
N ALA A 33 -5.64 18.02 -14.54
CA ALA A 33 -4.50 18.50 -13.77
C ALA A 33 -4.80 19.42 -12.56
N GLN A 34 -6.07 19.62 -12.18
CA GLN A 34 -6.45 20.45 -11.02
C GLN A 34 -6.23 19.78 -9.64
N GLY A 35 -5.73 18.54 -9.61
CA GLY A 35 -5.43 17.84 -8.35
C GLY A 35 -6.48 16.84 -7.87
N LYS A 36 -7.56 16.59 -8.63
CA LYS A 36 -8.58 15.59 -8.30
C LYS A 36 -7.98 14.23 -7.89
N THR A 37 -7.07 13.72 -8.71
CA THR A 37 -6.37 12.46 -8.44
C THR A 37 -5.41 12.58 -7.24
N ASN A 38 -4.83 13.75 -6.98
CA ASN A 38 -3.94 13.99 -5.84
C ASN A 38 -4.74 14.03 -4.52
N LEU A 39 -6.00 14.47 -4.56
CA LEU A 39 -6.93 14.39 -3.44
C LEU A 39 -7.26 12.94 -3.09
N LEU A 40 -7.58 12.12 -4.09
CA LEU A 40 -7.77 10.67 -3.89
C LEU A 40 -6.48 9.98 -3.40
N GLU A 41 -5.32 10.44 -3.88
CA GLU A 41 -4.02 9.96 -3.41
C GLU A 41 -3.79 10.25 -1.93
N ALA A 42 -4.20 11.42 -1.43
CA ALA A 42 -4.11 11.72 -0.01
C ALA A 42 -4.96 10.77 0.85
N ILE A 43 -6.20 10.51 0.43
CA ILE A 43 -7.12 9.61 1.14
C ILE A 43 -6.52 8.20 1.19
N SER A 44 -6.13 7.67 0.04
CA SER A 44 -5.53 6.33 -0.01
C SER A 44 -4.20 6.24 0.69
N TYR A 45 -3.37 7.29 0.63
CA TYR A 45 -2.09 7.31 1.32
C TYR A 45 -2.27 7.13 2.84
N LEU A 46 -3.30 7.73 3.44
CA LEU A 46 -3.62 7.52 4.85
C LEU A 46 -3.97 6.05 5.17
N GLY A 47 -4.56 5.30 4.24
CA GLY A 47 -4.88 3.89 4.43
C GLY A 47 -3.76 2.90 4.08
N LEU A 48 -3.01 3.19 3.02
CA LEU A 48 -1.96 2.31 2.47
C LEU A 48 -0.54 2.67 2.91
N ALA A 49 -0.39 3.81 3.58
CA ALA A 49 0.89 4.40 3.96
C ALA A 49 1.89 4.52 2.78
N SER A 50 1.40 4.62 1.56
CA SER A 50 2.17 4.72 0.31
C SER A 50 1.31 5.26 -0.82
N SER A 51 1.93 5.87 -1.84
CA SER A 51 1.24 6.31 -3.04
C SER A 51 0.73 5.11 -3.85
N PHE A 52 -0.54 5.14 -4.25
CA PHE A 52 -1.06 4.12 -5.17
C PHE A 52 -0.41 4.19 -6.56
N ARG A 53 0.10 5.37 -6.95
CA ARG A 53 0.86 5.61 -8.20
C ARG A 53 2.34 5.28 -8.10
N ASP A 54 2.77 4.71 -6.97
CA ASP A 54 4.17 4.30 -6.72
C ASP A 54 5.19 5.45 -6.74
N ALA A 55 4.73 6.69 -6.50
CA ALA A 55 5.63 7.81 -6.32
C ALA A 55 6.37 7.71 -4.99
N ALA A 56 7.64 8.12 -4.96
CA ALA A 56 8.38 8.23 -3.72
C ALA A 56 7.76 9.33 -2.85
N ASP A 57 7.73 9.13 -1.53
CA ASP A 57 7.08 10.07 -0.61
C ASP A 57 7.60 11.51 -0.73
N ILE A 58 8.89 11.67 -1.07
CA ILE A 58 9.52 12.98 -1.24
C ILE A 58 8.86 13.79 -2.36
N ASP A 59 8.39 13.10 -3.41
CA ASP A 59 7.71 13.68 -4.57
C ASP A 59 6.23 13.98 -4.29
N LEU A 60 5.76 13.63 -3.09
CA LEU A 60 4.42 13.98 -2.61
C LEU A 60 4.40 15.34 -1.89
N ILE A 61 5.56 15.87 -1.52
CA ILE A 61 5.67 17.20 -0.90
C ILE A 61 5.44 18.27 -1.97
N TYR A 62 4.62 19.27 -1.65
CA TYR A 62 4.42 20.44 -2.50
C TYR A 62 5.76 21.11 -2.83
N ARG A 63 5.91 21.56 -4.09
CA ARG A 63 7.16 22.17 -4.56
C ARG A 63 7.58 23.33 -3.66
N GLU A 64 8.88 23.46 -3.40
CA GLU A 64 9.42 24.53 -2.54
C GLU A 64 8.95 24.48 -1.07
N ARG A 65 8.40 23.35 -0.61
CA ARG A 65 8.09 23.11 0.80
C ARG A 65 8.92 21.96 1.35
N ASP A 66 9.11 21.96 2.66
CA ASP A 66 9.99 21.01 3.35
C ASP A 66 9.26 19.81 3.96
N TYR A 67 7.93 19.81 3.95
CA TYR A 67 7.11 18.75 4.52
C TYR A 67 5.70 18.75 3.93
N PHE A 68 5.01 17.61 4.04
CA PHE A 68 3.56 17.53 3.92
C PHE A 68 2.91 17.12 5.25
N TYR A 69 1.62 17.40 5.38
CA TYR A 69 0.77 16.86 6.43
C TYR A 69 -0.61 16.51 5.89
N LEU A 70 -1.08 15.33 6.27
CA LEU A 70 -2.39 14.77 5.94
C LEU A 70 -3.09 14.40 7.24
N GLU A 71 -4.38 14.68 7.34
CA GLU A 71 -5.21 14.23 8.46
C GLU A 71 -6.62 13.92 7.96
N ALA A 72 -7.18 12.81 8.41
CA ALA A 72 -8.57 12.46 8.16
C ALA A 72 -9.27 12.07 9.46
N ASP A 73 -10.52 12.52 9.60
CA ASP A 73 -11.45 11.97 10.58
C ASP A 73 -12.29 10.90 9.87
N VAL A 74 -12.33 9.71 10.46
CA VAL A 74 -12.92 8.51 9.85
C VAL A 74 -13.85 7.85 10.86
N PHE A 75 -15.01 7.40 10.36
CA PHE A 75 -15.91 6.53 11.08
C PHE A 75 -15.78 5.09 10.57
N SER A 76 -15.59 4.16 11.50
CA SER A 76 -15.65 2.72 11.27
C SER A 76 -16.83 2.13 12.02
N GLN A 77 -17.58 1.20 11.41
CA GLN A 77 -18.70 0.54 12.10
C GLN A 77 -18.25 -0.27 13.32
N GLY A 78 -17.05 -0.86 13.29
CA GLY A 78 -16.53 -1.68 14.39
C GLY A 78 -15.73 -0.90 15.45
N GLU A 79 -15.03 0.16 15.04
CA GLU A 79 -14.10 0.91 15.91
C GLU A 79 -14.61 2.29 16.32
N GLY A 80 -15.72 2.76 15.73
CA GLY A 80 -16.25 4.10 15.95
C GLY A 80 -15.44 5.19 15.23
N ASP A 81 -15.45 6.39 15.80
CA ASP A 81 -14.74 7.55 15.27
C ASP A 81 -13.27 7.57 15.69
N PHE A 82 -12.40 7.81 14.72
CA PHE A 82 -10.98 8.02 14.96
C PHE A 82 -10.38 9.02 13.97
N THR A 83 -9.26 9.62 14.36
CA THR A 83 -8.46 10.48 13.49
C THR A 83 -7.17 9.77 13.14
N ILE A 84 -6.81 9.78 11.86
CA ILE A 84 -5.53 9.30 11.34
C ILE A 84 -4.79 10.46 10.68
N SER A 85 -3.49 10.61 10.99
CA SER A 85 -2.66 11.62 10.33
C SER A 85 -1.26 11.12 9.99
N ALA A 86 -0.72 11.70 8.93
CA ALA A 86 0.62 11.44 8.41
C ALA A 86 1.35 12.75 8.15
N ALA A 87 2.60 12.82 8.58
CA ALA A 87 3.51 13.90 8.22
C ALA A 87 4.84 13.31 7.76
N MET A 88 5.47 13.98 6.80
CA MET A 88 6.85 13.66 6.43
C MET A 88 7.57 14.93 6.00
N ASN A 89 8.84 15.06 6.39
CA ASN A 89 9.73 16.12 5.93
C ASN A 89 10.73 15.64 4.85
N ARG A 90 11.47 16.57 4.25
CA ARG A 90 12.50 16.26 3.24
C ARG A 90 13.66 15.40 3.76
N ALA A 91 13.90 15.39 5.07
CA ALA A 91 14.85 14.48 5.72
C ALA A 91 14.29 13.05 5.88
N LYS A 92 13.16 12.72 5.22
CA LYS A 92 12.49 11.41 5.26
C LYS A 92 12.05 10.98 6.66
N LYS A 93 11.92 11.94 7.59
CA LYS A 93 11.37 11.68 8.93
C LYS A 93 9.85 11.64 8.82
N ARG A 94 9.31 10.43 8.86
CA ARG A 94 7.87 10.14 8.76
C ARG A 94 7.28 10.02 10.16
N ARG A 95 6.10 10.59 10.38
CA ARG A 95 5.36 10.50 11.63
C ARG A 95 3.91 10.16 11.34
N TRP A 96 3.40 9.17 12.04
CA TRP A 96 2.00 8.77 12.01
C TRP A 96 1.38 8.98 13.39
N LEU A 97 0.13 9.43 13.42
CA LEU A 97 -0.64 9.57 14.64
C LEU A 97 -2.03 8.97 14.42
N VAL A 98 -2.53 8.27 15.44
CA VAL A 98 -3.93 7.83 15.51
C VAL A 98 -4.51 8.37 16.80
N ASN A 99 -5.59 9.13 16.73
CA ASN A 99 -6.18 9.84 17.87
C ASN A 99 -5.13 10.68 18.64
N GLY A 100 -4.24 11.35 17.88
CA GLY A 100 -3.13 12.14 18.42
C GLY A 100 -1.96 11.33 18.98
N GLN A 101 -2.09 10.00 19.12
CA GLN A 101 -1.06 9.13 19.69
C GLN A 101 -0.06 8.66 18.62
N PRO A 102 1.26 8.84 18.81
CA PRO A 102 2.26 8.42 17.83
C PRO A 102 2.23 6.91 17.58
N ARG A 103 2.30 6.52 16.31
CA ARG A 103 2.52 5.13 15.89
C ARG A 103 3.92 5.00 15.32
N GLN A 104 4.72 4.09 15.88
CA GLN A 104 6.12 3.93 15.51
C GLN A 104 6.29 3.04 14.28
N ARG A 105 5.42 2.05 14.10
CA ARG A 105 5.57 1.05 13.03
C ARG A 105 4.47 1.24 11.99
N LEU A 106 4.84 1.06 10.73
CA LEU A 106 3.90 1.15 9.60
C LEU A 106 2.76 0.12 9.71
N VAL A 107 3.07 -1.06 10.25
CA VAL A 107 2.08 -2.13 10.50
C VAL A 107 1.01 -1.72 11.52
N ASP A 108 1.27 -0.73 12.37
CA ASP A 108 0.29 -0.19 13.31
C ASP A 108 -0.68 0.80 12.63
N ILE A 109 -0.52 1.05 11.33
CA ILE A 109 -1.30 2.01 10.53
C ILE A 109 -2.02 1.32 9.38
N VAL A 110 -1.30 0.48 8.62
CA VAL A 110 -1.87 -0.21 7.46
C VAL A 110 -3.01 -1.11 7.92
N GLY A 111 -4.19 -0.93 7.32
CA GLY A 111 -5.41 -1.66 7.69
C GLY A 111 -6.29 -0.96 8.72
N MET A 112 -5.88 0.18 9.31
CA MET A 112 -6.79 0.98 10.16
C MET A 112 -7.81 1.77 9.35
N PHE A 113 -7.42 2.22 8.15
CA PHE A 113 -8.30 2.91 7.22
C PHE A 113 -8.29 2.18 5.86
N HIS A 114 -9.28 1.30 5.66
CA HIS A 114 -9.42 0.54 4.42
C HIS A 114 -9.85 1.45 3.26
N THR A 115 -9.07 1.43 2.18
CA THR A 115 -9.39 2.16 0.95
C THR A 115 -9.22 1.24 -0.25
N VAL A 116 -10.17 1.33 -1.19
CA VAL A 116 -10.08 0.69 -2.50
C VAL A 116 -10.09 1.80 -3.54
N ILE A 117 -9.11 1.80 -4.43
CA ILE A 117 -9.04 2.74 -5.55
C ILE A 117 -9.27 1.96 -6.82
N PHE A 118 -10.09 2.55 -7.69
CA PHE A 118 -10.21 2.17 -9.08
C PHE A 118 -9.57 3.30 -9.90
N ALA A 119 -8.54 2.95 -10.67
CA ALA A 119 -7.78 3.90 -11.47
C ALA A 119 -7.67 3.41 -12.93
N PRO A 120 -7.58 4.31 -13.92
CA PRO A 120 -7.36 3.91 -15.31
C PRO A 120 -6.14 3.00 -15.51
N GLU A 121 -5.12 3.16 -14.66
CA GLU A 121 -3.89 2.38 -14.67
C GLU A 121 -4.10 0.91 -14.24
N ASP A 122 -5.25 0.54 -13.67
CA ASP A 122 -5.53 -0.84 -13.25
C ASP A 122 -5.56 -1.83 -14.43
N VAL A 123 -5.69 -1.33 -15.68
CA VAL A 123 -5.53 -2.14 -16.91
C VAL A 123 -4.17 -2.84 -16.96
N TYR A 124 -3.13 -2.26 -16.35
CA TYR A 124 -1.79 -2.83 -16.30
C TYR A 124 -1.67 -3.97 -15.30
N LEU A 125 -2.67 -4.23 -14.45
CA LEU A 125 -2.73 -5.46 -13.69
C LEU A 125 -2.78 -6.69 -14.62
N VAL A 126 -3.51 -6.54 -15.74
CA VAL A 126 -3.65 -7.57 -16.78
C VAL A 126 -2.52 -7.49 -17.79
N LYS A 127 -2.27 -6.30 -18.36
CA LYS A 127 -1.30 -6.12 -19.47
C LYS A 127 0.16 -5.99 -19.03
N GLY A 128 0.39 -5.68 -17.76
CA GLY A 128 1.72 -5.37 -17.24
C GLY A 128 2.50 -6.58 -16.72
N GLY A 129 3.71 -6.28 -16.25
CA GLY A 129 4.62 -7.28 -15.70
C GLY A 129 4.20 -7.83 -14.33
N PRO A 130 4.86 -8.90 -13.86
CA PRO A 130 4.53 -9.58 -12.61
C PRO A 130 4.75 -8.71 -11.37
N GLU A 131 5.60 -7.68 -11.44
CA GLU A 131 5.82 -6.74 -10.33
C GLU A 131 4.53 -6.04 -9.91
N LEU A 132 3.75 -5.53 -10.87
CA LEU A 132 2.50 -4.82 -10.59
C LEU A 132 1.50 -5.73 -9.88
N ARG A 133 1.31 -6.96 -10.38
CA ARG A 133 0.44 -7.96 -9.74
C ARG A 133 0.89 -8.32 -8.32
N ARG A 134 2.19 -8.55 -8.12
CA ARG A 134 2.74 -8.82 -6.78
C ARG A 134 2.53 -7.65 -5.82
N ARG A 135 2.74 -6.42 -6.28
CA ARG A 135 2.55 -5.21 -5.47
C ARG A 135 1.09 -5.00 -5.11
N TRP A 136 0.19 -5.17 -6.08
CA TRP A 136 -1.25 -5.12 -5.85
C TRP A 136 -1.68 -6.15 -4.80
N LEU A 137 -1.26 -7.42 -4.96
CA LEU A 137 -1.57 -8.49 -4.02
C LEU A 137 -0.98 -8.22 -2.63
N ASN A 138 0.25 -7.71 -2.55
CA ASN A 138 0.88 -7.32 -1.29
C ASN A 138 0.08 -6.24 -0.55
N ARG A 139 -0.39 -5.21 -1.26
CA ARG A 139 -1.20 -4.12 -0.68
C ARG A 139 -2.56 -4.65 -0.19
N LEU A 140 -3.21 -5.50 -0.98
CA LEU A 140 -4.46 -6.14 -0.60
C LEU A 140 -4.31 -6.93 0.71
N ILE A 141 -3.34 -7.85 0.76
CA ILE A 141 -3.15 -8.71 1.94
C ILE A 141 -2.69 -7.89 3.15
N SER A 142 -1.81 -6.90 2.96
CA SER A 142 -1.30 -6.08 4.09
C SER A 142 -2.38 -5.26 4.78
N GLN A 143 -3.44 -4.87 4.06
CA GLN A 143 -4.60 -4.19 4.66
C GLN A 143 -5.47 -5.11 5.54
N LEU A 144 -5.38 -6.43 5.34
CA LEU A 144 -6.20 -7.43 6.00
C LEU A 144 -5.43 -8.22 7.07
N ASP A 145 -4.13 -8.39 6.88
CA ASP A 145 -3.26 -9.20 7.73
C ASP A 145 -2.01 -8.38 8.15
N PRO A 146 -2.02 -7.81 9.37
CA PRO A 146 -0.87 -7.10 9.92
C PRO A 146 0.38 -8.00 10.08
N VAL A 147 0.19 -9.30 10.32
CA VAL A 147 1.30 -10.26 10.44
C VAL A 147 1.98 -10.43 9.07
N TYR A 148 1.20 -10.56 8.00
CA TYR A 148 1.71 -10.56 6.63
C TYR A 148 2.46 -9.26 6.32
N CYS A 149 1.87 -8.10 6.65
CA CYS A 149 2.51 -6.79 6.43
C CYS A 149 3.89 -6.72 7.11
N ARG A 150 3.97 -7.12 8.38
CA ARG A 150 5.25 -7.18 9.13
C ARG A 150 6.25 -8.12 8.45
N ARG A 151 5.84 -9.35 8.12
CA ARG A 151 6.71 -10.35 7.46
C ARG A 151 7.22 -9.84 6.11
N LEU A 152 6.37 -9.20 5.32
CA LEU A 152 6.74 -8.61 4.03
C LEU A 152 7.78 -7.48 4.18
N LEU A 153 7.60 -6.60 5.17
CA LEU A 153 8.58 -5.54 5.45
C LEU A 153 9.94 -6.12 5.86
N THR A 154 9.95 -7.11 6.76
CA THR A 154 11.17 -7.79 7.19
C THR A 154 11.83 -8.52 6.03
N TYR A 155 11.07 -9.29 5.22
CA TYR A 155 11.60 -9.98 4.05
C TYR A 155 12.32 -9.03 3.09
N ASN A 156 11.68 -7.89 2.78
CA ASN A 156 12.28 -6.88 1.90
C ASN A 156 13.51 -6.19 2.52
N GLN A 157 13.59 -6.09 3.86
CA GLN A 157 14.77 -5.57 4.53
C GLN A 157 15.94 -6.56 4.45
N VAL A 158 15.69 -7.83 4.82
CA VAL A 158 16.67 -8.92 4.78
C VAL A 158 17.21 -9.11 3.36
N LEU A 159 16.33 -9.15 2.36
CA LEU A 159 16.72 -9.29 0.95
C LEU A 159 17.60 -8.11 0.48
N ARG A 160 17.27 -6.89 0.88
CA ARG A 160 18.09 -5.71 0.53
C ARG A 160 19.45 -5.74 1.19
N GLN A 161 19.54 -6.16 2.46
CA GLN A 161 20.81 -6.29 3.18
C GLN A 161 21.69 -7.36 2.54
N ARG A 162 21.16 -8.56 2.29
CA ARG A 162 21.84 -9.64 1.56
C ARG A 162 22.38 -9.16 0.21
N ASN A 163 21.54 -8.52 -0.61
CA ASN A 163 21.94 -8.01 -1.92
C ASN A 163 23.01 -6.90 -1.82
N ALA A 164 22.99 -6.08 -0.77
CA ALA A 164 24.02 -5.07 -0.55
C ALA A 164 25.36 -5.70 -0.15
N CYS A 165 25.36 -6.70 0.75
CA CYS A 165 26.56 -7.44 1.15
C CYS A 165 27.19 -8.16 -0.05
N LEU A 166 26.39 -8.88 -0.85
CA LEU A 166 26.85 -9.53 -2.08
C LEU A 166 27.53 -8.57 -3.07
N ARG A 167 27.12 -7.30 -3.09
CA ARG A 167 27.68 -6.29 -3.99
C ARG A 167 28.91 -5.59 -3.40
N LEU A 168 28.92 -5.33 -2.10
CA LEU A 168 29.91 -4.45 -1.45
C LEU A 168 31.04 -5.20 -0.75
N ALA A 169 30.80 -6.45 -0.33
CA ALA A 169 31.76 -7.29 0.37
C ALA A 169 31.54 -8.76 -0.02
N PRO A 170 31.71 -9.13 -1.31
CA PRO A 170 31.52 -10.51 -1.75
C PRO A 170 32.44 -11.50 -1.02
N GLU A 171 33.64 -11.07 -0.62
CA GLU A 171 34.58 -11.86 0.18
C GLU A 171 34.10 -12.17 1.60
N ALA A 172 33.18 -11.36 2.14
CA ALA A 172 32.55 -11.59 3.44
C ALA A 172 31.29 -12.46 3.35
N MET A 173 30.88 -12.86 2.14
CA MET A 173 29.72 -13.72 1.89
C MET A 173 30.17 -15.17 1.66
N ASP A 174 30.73 -15.76 2.70
CA ASP A 174 31.00 -17.20 2.74
C ASP A 174 29.70 -18.02 2.82
N GLU A 175 29.83 -19.33 2.66
CA GLU A 175 28.69 -20.25 2.62
C GLU A 175 27.88 -20.22 3.92
N GLU A 176 28.55 -20.11 5.08
CA GLU A 176 27.89 -20.02 6.37
C GLU A 176 27.05 -18.75 6.51
N THR A 177 27.61 -17.60 6.12
CA THR A 177 26.88 -16.32 6.18
C THR A 177 25.70 -16.32 5.20
N LEU A 178 25.89 -16.85 3.99
CA LEU A 178 24.81 -17.00 3.02
C LEU A 178 23.70 -17.92 3.53
N ALA A 179 24.04 -19.03 4.18
CA ALA A 179 23.07 -19.95 4.77
C ALA A 179 22.20 -19.26 5.83
N VAL A 180 22.76 -18.37 6.66
CA VAL A 180 21.99 -17.59 7.64
C VAL A 180 20.99 -16.65 6.96
N TRP A 181 21.39 -15.95 5.90
CA TRP A 181 20.47 -15.11 5.13
C TRP A 181 19.38 -15.93 4.45
N ASP A 182 19.76 -17.05 3.85
CA ASP A 182 18.86 -17.92 3.11
C ASP A 182 17.82 -18.54 4.05
N GLN A 183 18.21 -18.99 5.25
CA GLN A 183 17.28 -19.49 6.27
C GLN A 183 16.21 -18.43 6.64
N GLN A 184 16.63 -17.18 6.90
CA GLN A 184 15.68 -16.09 7.19
C GLN A 184 14.73 -15.82 6.02
N LEU A 185 15.24 -15.84 4.78
CA LEU A 185 14.44 -15.63 3.58
C LEU A 185 13.49 -16.79 3.30
N ILE A 186 13.88 -18.03 3.61
CA ILE A 186 13.03 -19.23 3.49
C ILE A 186 11.86 -19.14 4.46
N GLU A 187 12.11 -18.83 5.74
CA GLU A 187 11.07 -18.72 6.76
C GLU A 187 10.05 -17.63 6.42
N LEU A 188 10.53 -16.43 6.10
CA LEU A 188 9.67 -15.30 5.74
C LEU A 188 8.98 -15.52 4.38
N GLY A 189 9.72 -16.02 3.39
CA GLY A 189 9.26 -16.22 2.03
C GLY A 189 8.21 -17.30 1.89
N SER A 190 8.32 -18.39 2.66
CA SER A 190 7.34 -19.49 2.67
C SER A 190 5.98 -19.00 3.18
N GLU A 191 5.99 -18.24 4.27
CA GLU A 191 4.78 -17.64 4.85
C GLU A 191 4.12 -16.62 3.91
N ILE A 192 4.92 -15.75 3.28
CA ILE A 192 4.43 -14.80 2.28
C ILE A 192 3.79 -15.54 1.11
N THR A 193 4.44 -16.59 0.62
CA THR A 193 3.98 -17.41 -0.50
C THR A 193 2.66 -18.10 -0.18
N LEU A 194 2.55 -18.72 0.99
CA LEU A 194 1.33 -19.36 1.46
C LEU A 194 0.16 -18.36 1.54
N ARG A 195 0.39 -17.19 2.15
CA ARG A 195 -0.65 -16.15 2.28
C ARG A 195 -1.10 -15.60 0.93
N ARG A 196 -0.18 -15.42 -0.01
CA ARG A 196 -0.52 -15.02 -1.39
C ARG A 196 -1.36 -16.06 -2.10
N TRP A 197 -0.99 -17.32 -1.99
CA TRP A 197 -1.77 -18.42 -2.56
C TRP A 197 -3.18 -18.46 -1.95
N GLN A 198 -3.31 -18.43 -0.62
CA GLN A 198 -4.61 -18.40 0.06
C GLN A 198 -5.48 -17.22 -0.39
N ALA A 199 -4.91 -16.01 -0.46
CA ALA A 199 -5.63 -14.83 -0.89
C ALA A 199 -6.10 -14.93 -2.35
N LEU A 200 -5.25 -15.45 -3.26
CA LEU A 200 -5.62 -15.61 -4.65
C LEU A 200 -6.67 -16.71 -4.85
N THR A 201 -6.57 -17.82 -4.12
CA THR A 201 -7.56 -18.91 -4.12
C THR A 201 -8.93 -18.42 -3.64
N ALA A 202 -8.97 -17.58 -2.60
CA ALA A 202 -10.21 -16.97 -2.12
C ALA A 202 -10.78 -15.93 -3.11
N LEU A 203 -9.91 -15.19 -3.79
CA LEU A 203 -10.30 -14.17 -4.76
C LEU A 203 -10.80 -14.75 -6.09
N ALA A 204 -10.22 -15.87 -6.54
CA ALA A 204 -10.50 -16.47 -7.84
C ALA A 204 -12.00 -16.66 -8.14
N PRO A 205 -12.82 -17.29 -7.28
CA PRO A 205 -14.25 -17.45 -7.57
C PRO A 205 -15.01 -16.13 -7.62
N LEU A 206 -14.65 -15.16 -6.78
CA LEU A 206 -15.26 -13.82 -6.77
C LEU A 206 -14.93 -13.08 -8.06
N ALA A 207 -13.68 -13.13 -8.51
CA ALA A 207 -13.23 -12.49 -9.73
C ALA A 207 -13.89 -13.13 -10.97
N GLU A 208 -14.00 -14.47 -11.00
CA GLU A 208 -14.68 -15.20 -12.06
C GLU A 208 -16.16 -14.81 -12.17
N GLU A 209 -16.87 -14.78 -11.04
CA GLU A 209 -18.28 -14.38 -10.99
C GLU A 209 -18.48 -12.95 -11.51
N GLN A 210 -17.68 -11.99 -11.03
CA GLN A 210 -17.80 -10.59 -11.47
C GLN A 210 -17.42 -10.44 -12.95
N HIS A 211 -16.38 -11.14 -13.42
CA HIS A 211 -15.99 -11.10 -14.82
C HIS A 211 -17.09 -11.65 -15.73
N ALA A 212 -17.69 -12.79 -15.38
CA ALA A 212 -18.75 -13.40 -16.18
C ALA A 212 -19.95 -12.45 -16.35
N ARG A 213 -20.32 -11.71 -15.30
CA ARG A 213 -21.38 -10.69 -15.34
C ARG A 213 -21.07 -9.52 -16.26
N LEU A 214 -19.81 -9.10 -16.33
CA LEU A 214 -19.38 -7.92 -17.10
C LEU A 214 -19.04 -8.24 -18.56
N SER A 215 -18.55 -9.44 -18.85
CA SER A 215 -18.04 -9.86 -20.16
C SER A 215 -19.06 -10.58 -21.04
N GLY A 216 -20.23 -10.95 -20.49
CA GLY A 216 -21.24 -11.73 -21.23
C GLY A 216 -20.89 -13.21 -21.38
N GLY A 217 -20.09 -13.77 -20.47
CA GLY A 217 -19.82 -15.23 -20.39
C GLY A 217 -18.38 -15.65 -20.64
N GLU A 218 -17.42 -14.73 -20.75
CA GLU A 218 -16.01 -15.08 -20.81
C GLU A 218 -15.50 -15.62 -19.45
N LYS A 219 -14.67 -16.65 -19.50
CA LYS A 219 -14.11 -17.28 -18.31
C LYS A 219 -12.81 -16.60 -17.89
N LEU A 220 -12.78 -16.10 -16.65
CA LEU A 220 -11.57 -15.61 -16.00
C LEU A 220 -11.03 -16.68 -15.04
N SER A 221 -9.72 -16.93 -15.07
CA SER A 221 -9.06 -17.75 -14.05
C SER A 221 -7.83 -17.03 -13.50
N LEU A 222 -7.61 -17.16 -12.20
CA LEU A 222 -6.44 -16.63 -11.51
C LEU A 222 -5.58 -17.80 -11.02
N ARG A 223 -4.29 -17.78 -11.32
CA ARG A 223 -3.34 -18.82 -10.88
C ARG A 223 -2.13 -18.17 -10.23
N TYR A 224 -1.72 -18.72 -9.10
CA TYR A 224 -0.51 -18.28 -8.42
C TYR A 224 0.68 -19.10 -8.93
N GLN A 225 1.56 -18.46 -9.70
CA GLN A 225 2.82 -19.06 -10.13
C GLN A 225 3.91 -18.70 -9.11
N SER A 226 4.26 -19.68 -8.28
CA SER A 226 5.34 -19.56 -7.29
C SER A 226 6.71 -19.78 -7.94
N ALA A 227 7.76 -19.20 -7.35
CA ALA A 227 9.15 -19.54 -7.70
C ALA A 227 9.63 -20.83 -7.02
N VAL A 228 8.90 -21.30 -6.01
CA VAL A 228 9.12 -22.60 -5.37
C VAL A 228 8.48 -23.66 -6.27
N ALA A 229 9.27 -24.61 -6.77
CA ALA A 229 8.76 -25.75 -7.52
C ALA A 229 7.86 -26.58 -6.60
N GLY A 230 6.64 -26.84 -7.06
CA GLY A 230 5.63 -27.67 -6.40
C GLY A 230 4.70 -28.23 -7.45
#